data_AF-A0A8J7JGJ9-F1
#
_entry.id   AF-A0A8J7JGJ9-F1
#
_cell.length_a   1.000
_cell.length_b   1.000
_cell.length_c   1.000
_cell.angle_alpha   90.00
_cell.angle_beta   90.00
_cell.angle_gamma   90.00
#
_symmetry.space_group_name_H-M   'P 1'
#
loop_
_entity.id
_entity.type
_entity.pdbx_description
1 polymer ?
#
loop_
_entity_poly.entity_id
_entity_poly.type
_entity_poly.pdbx_seq_one_letter_code
_entity_poly.pdbx_strand_id
1 'polypeptide(L)'
;MSVKPGSKYYPLFEHLQHCEQGAISLTFAEIETLIGRSLPTSALKKKNWWSNRDSASALQARAWVSAGYQVEAVDLAQQTVTFQTFQATYQVQHKDGAIDWQGRAIKALRVYKGLNQEQFASELGVRRETVSEWENSKYEPDRSKRKLLNIIAKQANFGDLESDS
;
A
#
# COMPACT_ATOMS: atom_id res chain seq x y z
N MET A 1 4.41 -6.96 -8.74
CA MET A 1 3.81 -7.52 -9.97
C MET A 1 3.00 -6.41 -10.63
N SER A 2 3.42 -5.88 -11.78
CA SER A 2 2.82 -4.68 -12.37
C SER A 2 1.38 -4.91 -12.86
N VAL A 3 0.50 -3.92 -12.65
CA VAL A 3 -0.82 -3.86 -13.31
C VAL A 3 -0.55 -3.57 -14.79
N LYS A 4 -1.11 -4.38 -15.69
CA LYS A 4 -0.87 -4.19 -17.12
C LYS A 4 -1.67 -2.99 -17.63
N PRO A 5 -1.04 -2.06 -18.38
CA PRO A 5 -1.76 -1.05 -19.15
C PRO A 5 -2.83 -1.70 -20.03
N GLY A 6 -4.05 -1.17 -19.99
CA GLY A 6 -5.22 -1.72 -20.70
C GLY A 6 -5.99 -2.83 -19.96
N SER A 7 -5.59 -3.21 -18.75
CA SER A 7 -6.41 -4.10 -17.91
C SER A 7 -7.65 -3.37 -17.36
N LYS A 8 -8.71 -4.12 -17.05
CA LYS A 8 -10.03 -3.56 -16.66
C LYS A 8 -9.97 -2.52 -15.53
N TYR A 9 -9.07 -2.71 -14.55
CA TYR A 9 -8.94 -1.82 -13.39
C TYR A 9 -7.70 -0.93 -13.46
N TYR A 10 -7.03 -0.88 -14.61
CA TYR A 10 -5.86 -0.01 -14.81
C TYR A 10 -6.16 1.48 -14.58
N PRO A 11 -7.30 2.05 -15.03
CA PRO A 11 -7.62 3.44 -14.75
C PRO A 11 -7.78 3.75 -13.25
N LEU A 12 -8.30 2.79 -12.48
CA LEU A 12 -8.39 2.92 -11.02
C LEU A 12 -7.00 2.89 -10.39
N PHE A 13 -6.10 2.03 -10.88
CA PHE A 13 -4.70 2.01 -10.45
C PHE A 13 -4.02 3.36 -10.71
N GLU A 14 -4.13 3.91 -11.93
CA GLU A 14 -3.54 5.21 -12.26
C GLU A 14 -4.13 6.34 -11.42
N HIS A 15 -5.44 6.35 -11.22
CA HIS A 15 -6.10 7.38 -10.40
C HIS A 15 -5.60 7.37 -8.96
N LEU A 16 -5.48 6.18 -8.35
CA LEU A 16 -4.95 6.03 -7.00
C LEU A 16 -3.47 6.39 -6.93
N GLN A 17 -2.67 6.00 -7.93
CA GLN A 17 -1.24 6.30 -7.97
C GLN A 17 -0.96 7.81 -8.04
N HIS A 18 -1.79 8.58 -8.76
CA HIS A 18 -1.70 10.05 -8.80
C HIS A 18 -2.41 10.74 -7.62
N CYS A 19 -3.13 9.98 -6.81
CA CYS A 19 -3.71 10.51 -5.59
C CYS A 19 -2.61 10.57 -4.54
N GLU A 20 -2.15 11.77 -4.21
CA GLU A 20 -1.17 12.02 -3.15
C GLU A 20 -1.79 12.05 -1.75
N GLN A 21 -3.03 11.55 -1.62
CA GLN A 21 -3.79 11.59 -0.37
C GLN A 21 -3.55 10.34 0.47
N GLY A 22 -3.36 10.52 1.78
CA GLY A 22 -3.23 9.39 2.71
C GLY A 22 -4.46 8.46 2.71
N ALA A 23 -5.65 9.00 2.44
CA ALA A 23 -6.88 8.25 2.25
C ALA A 23 -7.77 8.94 1.22
N ILE A 24 -8.44 8.15 0.38
CA ILE A 24 -9.41 8.62 -0.61
C ILE A 24 -10.66 7.76 -0.53
N SER A 25 -11.83 8.41 -0.48
CA SER A 25 -13.13 7.74 -0.58
C SER A 25 -13.69 7.95 -1.98
N LEU A 26 -14.02 6.84 -2.65
CA LEU A 26 -14.66 6.84 -3.96
C LEU A 26 -16.01 6.15 -3.88
N THR A 27 -17.00 6.73 -4.55
CA THR A 27 -18.28 6.09 -4.81
C THR A 27 -18.13 4.99 -5.88
N PHE A 28 -19.04 4.03 -5.88
CA PHE A 28 -19.08 2.99 -6.90
C PHE A 28 -19.28 3.59 -8.29
N ALA A 29 -20.07 4.65 -8.41
CA ALA A 29 -20.29 5.37 -9.67
C ALA A 29 -19.02 6.07 -10.18
N GLU A 30 -18.22 6.68 -9.30
CA GLU A 30 -16.92 7.25 -9.67
C GLU A 30 -15.97 6.16 -10.17
N ILE A 31 -15.93 5.02 -9.48
CA ILE A 31 -15.11 3.88 -9.91
C ILE A 31 -15.56 3.34 -11.28
N GLU A 32 -16.88 3.21 -11.50
CA GLU A 32 -17.44 2.80 -12.79
C GLU A 32 -17.09 3.76 -13.92
N THR A 33 -17.13 5.06 -13.63
CA THR A 33 -16.74 6.12 -14.56
C THR A 33 -15.26 6.04 -14.89
N LEU A 34 -14.40 5.85 -13.87
CA LEU A 34 -12.96 5.69 -14.05
C LEU A 34 -12.62 4.48 -14.92
N ILE A 35 -13.23 3.32 -14.66
CA ILE A 35 -12.96 2.09 -15.44
C ILE A 35 -13.74 2.03 -16.76
N GLY A 36 -14.63 2.99 -17.02
CA GLY A 36 -15.50 3.07 -18.20
C GLY A 36 -16.49 1.91 -18.33
N ARG A 37 -16.85 1.24 -17.22
CA ARG A 37 -17.70 0.03 -17.18
C ARG A 37 -18.40 -0.09 -15.83
N SER A 38 -19.54 -0.76 -15.81
CA SER A 38 -20.22 -1.10 -14.56
C SER A 38 -19.45 -2.12 -13.72
N LEU A 39 -19.49 -1.92 -12.40
CA LEU A 39 -18.98 -2.85 -11.41
C LEU A 39 -19.86 -4.11 -11.42
N PRO A 40 -19.25 -5.30 -11.20
CA PRO A 40 -20.03 -6.53 -11.15
C PRO A 40 -20.98 -6.50 -9.95
N THR A 41 -22.12 -7.19 -10.05
CA THR A 41 -23.10 -7.30 -8.95
C THR A 41 -22.49 -7.81 -7.64
N SER A 42 -21.39 -8.57 -7.72
CA SER A 42 -20.63 -9.01 -6.54
C SER A 42 -19.98 -7.85 -5.78
N ALA A 43 -19.47 -6.82 -6.46
CA ALA A 43 -18.92 -5.61 -5.82
C ALA A 43 -20.00 -4.86 -5.03
N LEU A 44 -21.23 -4.84 -5.57
CA LEU A 44 -22.37 -4.16 -4.96
C LEU A 44 -22.96 -4.91 -3.76
N LYS A 45 -22.86 -6.24 -3.74
CA LYS A 45 -23.52 -7.09 -2.73
C LYS A 45 -22.58 -7.65 -1.66
N LYS A 46 -21.28 -7.71 -1.92
CA LYS A 46 -20.33 -8.43 -1.06
C LYS A 46 -19.14 -7.56 -0.71
N LYS A 47 -18.98 -7.19 0.57
CA LYS A 47 -17.77 -6.51 1.07
C LYS A 47 -16.48 -7.29 0.76
N ASN A 48 -16.53 -8.62 0.80
CA ASN A 48 -15.38 -9.47 0.50
C ASN A 48 -14.83 -9.30 -0.93
N TRP A 49 -15.64 -8.78 -1.87
CA TRP A 49 -15.18 -8.49 -3.22
C TRP A 49 -14.07 -7.41 -3.24
N TRP A 50 -14.18 -6.46 -2.29
CA TRP A 50 -13.23 -5.37 -2.04
C TRP A 50 -12.05 -5.78 -1.14
N SER A 51 -11.83 -7.08 -0.93
CA SER A 51 -10.72 -7.54 -0.09
C SER A 51 -9.35 -7.20 -0.71
N ASN A 52 -8.35 -6.95 0.14
CA ASN A 52 -6.97 -6.65 -0.25
C ASN A 52 -6.17 -7.90 -0.67
N ARG A 53 -6.84 -8.98 -1.10
CA ARG A 53 -6.17 -10.22 -1.49
C ARG A 53 -5.58 -10.07 -2.88
N ASP A 54 -4.26 -10.00 -2.98
CA ASP A 54 -3.55 -10.12 -4.25
C ASP A 54 -3.46 -11.61 -4.66
N SER A 55 -4.50 -12.09 -5.36
CA SER A 55 -4.50 -13.41 -6.00
C SER A 55 -4.69 -13.28 -7.50
N ALA A 56 -4.25 -14.29 -8.27
CA ALA A 56 -4.44 -14.33 -9.72
C ALA A 56 -5.91 -14.21 -10.15
N SER A 57 -6.84 -14.56 -9.27
CA SER A 57 -8.30 -14.44 -9.45
C SER A 57 -8.90 -13.11 -9.02
N ALA A 58 -8.15 -12.26 -8.31
CA ALA A 58 -8.61 -10.98 -7.76
C ALA A 58 -7.98 -9.78 -8.49
N LEU A 59 -8.25 -9.69 -9.80
CA LEU A 59 -7.73 -8.62 -10.66
C LEU A 59 -8.12 -7.21 -10.19
N GLN A 60 -9.24 -7.07 -9.49
CA GLN A 60 -9.65 -5.81 -8.88
C GLN A 60 -8.68 -5.38 -7.76
N ALA A 61 -8.32 -6.31 -6.88
CA ALA A 61 -7.49 -6.01 -5.71
C ALA A 61 -6.10 -5.56 -6.10
N ARG A 62 -5.58 -6.13 -7.19
CA ARG A 62 -4.31 -5.72 -7.78
C ARG A 62 -4.26 -4.24 -8.14
N ALA A 63 -5.38 -3.61 -8.51
CA ALA A 63 -5.38 -2.21 -8.92
C ALA A 63 -4.99 -1.28 -7.77
N TRP A 64 -5.67 -1.38 -6.62
CA TRP A 64 -5.35 -0.54 -5.47
C TRP A 64 -4.09 -1.00 -4.74
N VAL A 65 -3.88 -2.32 -4.58
CA VAL A 65 -2.67 -2.85 -3.91
C VAL A 65 -1.40 -2.43 -4.64
N SER A 66 -1.37 -2.53 -5.99
CA SER A 66 -0.20 -2.10 -6.76
C SER A 66 -0.02 -0.58 -6.77
N ALA A 67 -1.11 0.18 -6.57
CA ALA A 67 -1.05 1.63 -6.42
C ALA A 67 -0.58 2.07 -5.01
N GLY A 68 -0.29 1.14 -4.10
CA GLY A 68 0.11 1.45 -2.72
C GLY A 68 -1.05 1.69 -1.76
N TYR A 69 -2.27 1.33 -2.16
CA TYR A 69 -3.49 1.49 -1.37
C TYR A 69 -4.05 0.15 -0.91
N GLN A 70 -4.78 0.19 0.19
CA GLN A 70 -5.63 -0.90 0.66
C GLN A 70 -7.03 -0.38 0.93
N VAL A 71 -8.03 -1.22 0.75
CA VAL A 71 -9.40 -0.93 1.19
C VAL A 71 -9.43 -0.97 2.71
N GLU A 72 -9.79 0.16 3.30
CA GLU A 72 -9.98 0.33 4.75
C GLU A 72 -11.44 0.13 5.12
N ALA A 73 -12.36 0.77 4.39
CA ALA A 73 -13.79 0.69 4.66
C ALA A 73 -14.59 0.52 3.38
N VAL A 74 -15.71 -0.21 3.48
CA VAL A 74 -16.70 -0.35 2.42
C VAL A 74 -18.08 -0.14 3.02
N ASP A 75 -18.80 0.83 2.47
CA ASP A 75 -20.20 1.09 2.76
C ASP A 75 -21.05 0.69 1.55
N LEU A 76 -21.83 -0.39 1.69
CA LEU A 76 -22.71 -0.86 0.63
C LEU A 76 -24.02 -0.07 0.55
N ALA A 77 -24.40 0.64 1.62
CA ALA A 77 -25.61 1.45 1.64
C ALA A 77 -25.36 2.80 0.95
N GLN A 78 -24.21 3.42 1.23
CA GLN A 78 -23.76 4.64 0.54
C GLN A 78 -23.03 4.35 -0.77
N GLN A 79 -22.75 3.07 -1.06
CA GLN A 79 -22.02 2.63 -2.25
C GLN A 79 -20.66 3.33 -2.37
N THR A 80 -19.91 3.35 -1.27
CA THR A 80 -18.59 3.96 -1.19
C THR A 80 -17.54 2.96 -0.71
N VAL A 81 -16.31 3.19 -1.14
CA VAL A 81 -15.12 2.49 -0.67
C VAL A 81 -14.05 3.52 -0.31
N THR A 82 -13.45 3.35 0.86
CA THR A 82 -12.33 4.15 1.31
C THR A 82 -11.06 3.36 1.11
N PHE A 83 -10.19 3.89 0.26
CA PHE A 83 -8.82 3.42 0.08
C PHE A 83 -7.89 4.23 0.99
N GLN A 84 -6.93 3.56 1.60
CA GLN A 84 -5.92 4.19 2.44
C GLN A 84 -4.53 3.71 2.02
N THR A 85 -3.58 4.64 1.97
CA THR A 85 -2.17 4.30 1.72
C THR A 85 -1.57 3.58 2.92
N PHE A 86 -0.53 2.78 2.68
CA PHE A 86 0.26 2.22 3.77
C PHE A 86 0.82 3.31 4.70
N GLN A 87 1.16 4.49 4.18
CA GLN A 87 1.66 5.60 4.99
C GLN A 87 0.64 6.07 6.02
N ALA A 88 -0.63 6.23 5.61
CA ALA A 88 -1.70 6.65 6.51
C ALA A 88 -2.18 5.52 7.44
N THR A 89 -2.25 4.27 6.96
CA THR A 89 -2.63 3.13 7.81
C THR A 89 -1.60 2.87 8.90
N TYR A 90 -0.31 3.03 8.60
CA TYR A 90 0.77 2.74 9.54
C TYR A 90 1.35 3.98 10.22
N GLN A 91 0.77 5.17 9.99
CA GLN A 91 1.23 6.44 10.55
C GLN A 91 2.74 6.64 10.38
N VAL A 92 3.22 6.49 9.14
CA VAL A 92 4.65 6.65 8.83
C VAL A 92 5.03 8.11 9.07
N GLN A 93 5.84 8.36 10.11
CA GLN A 93 6.31 9.69 10.46
C GLN A 93 7.62 10.01 9.76
N HIS A 94 7.90 11.30 9.60
CA HIS A 94 9.18 11.78 9.08
C HIS A 94 9.88 12.57 10.19
N LYS A 95 11.18 12.34 10.35
CA LYS A 95 12.06 13.05 11.27
C LYS A 95 13.30 13.52 10.51
N ASP A 96 13.58 14.81 10.56
CA ASP A 96 14.71 15.45 9.88
C ASP A 96 14.76 15.16 8.36
N GLY A 97 13.60 15.15 7.69
CA GLY A 97 13.50 14.89 6.25
C GLY A 97 13.65 13.42 5.84
N ALA A 98 13.73 12.49 6.79
CA ALA A 98 13.78 11.05 6.54
C ALA A 98 12.63 10.31 7.25
N ILE A 99 12.25 9.14 6.74
CA ILE A 99 11.26 8.29 7.40
C ILE A 99 11.77 7.88 8.78
N ASP A 100 10.93 8.05 9.80
CA ASP A 100 11.18 7.52 11.13
C ASP A 100 10.86 6.02 11.14
N TRP A 101 11.91 5.20 11.02
CA TRP A 101 11.85 3.74 10.89
C TRP A 101 11.50 3.03 12.20
N GLN A 102 10.37 3.39 12.80
CA GLN A 102 9.72 2.63 13.87
C GLN A 102 9.07 1.36 13.31
N GLY A 103 8.68 0.43 14.20
CA GLY A 103 8.12 -0.87 13.81
C GLY A 103 6.98 -0.80 12.81
N ARG A 104 6.12 0.21 12.90
CA ARG A 104 5.02 0.42 11.95
C ARG A 104 5.51 0.82 10.56
N ALA A 105 6.50 1.71 10.46
CA ALA A 105 7.08 2.13 9.18
C ALA A 105 7.83 0.98 8.50
N ILE A 106 8.55 0.17 9.27
CA ILE A 106 9.23 -1.03 8.79
C ILE A 106 8.22 -2.04 8.24
N LYS A 107 7.15 -2.30 8.99
CA LYS A 107 6.05 -3.16 8.56
C LYS A 107 5.36 -2.62 7.30
N ALA A 108 5.15 -1.31 7.22
CA ALA A 108 4.55 -0.65 6.08
C ALA A 108 5.39 -0.85 4.81
N LEU A 109 6.70 -0.58 4.87
CA LEU A 109 7.60 -0.80 3.73
C LEU A 109 7.62 -2.27 3.30
N ARG A 110 7.68 -3.20 4.27
CA ARG A 110 7.67 -4.64 3.97
C ARG A 110 6.40 -5.07 3.25
N VAL A 111 5.23 -4.69 3.77
CA VAL A 111 3.94 -5.06 3.18
C VAL A 111 3.73 -4.39 1.83
N TYR A 112 4.14 -3.12 1.70
CA TYR A 112 4.10 -2.39 0.43
C TYR A 112 4.91 -3.09 -0.67
N LYS A 113 6.09 -3.64 -0.34
CA LYS A 113 6.88 -4.46 -1.27
C LYS A 113 6.33 -5.87 -1.52
N GLY A 114 5.23 -6.25 -0.86
CA GLY A 114 4.63 -7.58 -0.96
C GLY A 114 5.49 -8.69 -0.34
N LEU A 115 6.36 -8.35 0.60
CA LEU A 115 7.33 -9.28 1.18
C LEU A 115 6.85 -9.83 2.53
N ASN A 116 7.19 -11.10 2.78
CA ASN A 116 7.11 -11.65 4.13
C ASN A 116 8.34 -11.21 4.97
N GLN A 117 8.32 -11.48 6.27
CA GLN A 117 9.41 -11.07 7.18
C GLN A 117 10.77 -11.70 6.81
N GLU A 118 10.78 -12.91 6.26
CA GLU A 118 12.00 -13.62 5.85
C GLU A 118 12.63 -12.95 4.61
N GLN A 119 11.82 -12.69 3.60
CA GLN A 119 12.26 -12.04 2.36
C GLN A 119 12.77 -10.63 2.62
N PHE A 120 12.07 -9.87 3.48
CA PHE A 120 12.49 -8.53 3.84
C PHE A 120 13.77 -8.53 4.69
N ALA A 121 13.90 -9.49 5.61
CA ALA A 121 15.14 -9.67 6.37
C ALA A 121 16.32 -10.03 5.45
N SER A 122 16.09 -10.86 4.43
CA SER A 122 17.08 -11.21 3.42
C SER A 122 17.55 -9.98 2.63
N GLU A 123 16.63 -9.11 2.18
CA GLU A 123 16.99 -7.84 1.53
C GLU A 123 17.82 -6.92 2.43
N LEU A 124 17.53 -6.94 3.73
CA LEU A 124 18.22 -6.13 4.73
C LEU A 124 19.52 -6.76 5.24
N GLY A 125 19.84 -8.00 4.85
CA GLY A 125 20.96 -8.77 5.39
C GLY A 125 20.89 -8.93 6.92
N VAL A 126 19.70 -9.25 7.44
CA VAL A 126 19.45 -9.55 8.86
C VAL A 126 18.67 -10.85 9.01
N ARG A 127 18.44 -11.30 10.25
CA ARG A 127 17.59 -12.46 10.53
C ARG A 127 16.12 -12.05 10.51
N ARG A 128 15.22 -12.95 10.12
CA ARG A 128 13.75 -12.74 10.23
C ARG A 128 13.30 -12.31 11.62
N GLU A 129 13.94 -12.85 12.67
CA GLU A 129 13.67 -12.44 14.06
C GLU A 129 13.93 -10.95 14.27
N THR A 130 15.02 -10.40 13.73
CA THR A 130 15.34 -8.97 13.83
C THR A 130 14.23 -8.09 13.26
N VAL A 131 13.69 -8.44 12.08
CA VAL A 131 12.55 -7.72 11.49
C VAL A 131 11.31 -7.85 12.38
N SER A 132 11.03 -9.04 12.91
CA SER A 132 9.91 -9.27 13.84
C SER A 132 10.05 -8.43 15.11
N GLU A 133 11.24 -8.30 15.67
CA GLU A 133 11.49 -7.50 16.87
C GLU A 133 11.34 -6.01 16.62
N TRP A 134 11.79 -5.52 15.47
CA TRP A 134 11.54 -4.15 15.04
C TRP A 134 10.05 -3.88 14.86
N GLU A 135 9.33 -4.74 14.14
CA GLU A 135 7.88 -4.57 13.87
C GLU A 135 7.01 -4.58 15.13
N ASN A 136 7.47 -5.26 16.18
CA ASN A 136 6.84 -5.27 17.49
C ASN A 136 7.39 -4.20 18.45
N SER A 137 8.20 -3.26 17.94
CA SER A 137 8.80 -2.16 18.69
C SER A 137 9.64 -2.60 19.90
N LYS A 138 10.28 -3.77 19.85
CA LYS A 138 11.21 -4.20 20.92
C LYS A 138 12.46 -3.33 20.96
N TYR A 139 13.01 -2.98 19.79
CA TYR A 139 14.09 -2.01 19.60
C TYR A 139 14.06 -1.48 18.17
N GLU A 140 14.82 -0.42 17.92
CA GLU A 140 14.91 0.23 16.62
C GLU A 140 16.12 -0.25 15.80
N PRO A 141 16.02 -0.23 14.46
CA PRO A 141 17.18 -0.48 13.61
C PRO A 141 18.31 0.53 13.89
N ASP A 142 19.55 0.02 13.88
CA ASP A 142 20.73 0.87 13.99
C ASP A 142 20.85 1.85 12.81
N ARG A 143 21.85 2.75 12.86
CA ARG A 143 22.07 3.75 11.80
C ARG A 143 22.32 3.11 10.42
N SER A 144 23.04 1.99 10.37
CA SER A 144 23.36 1.29 9.11
C SER A 144 22.09 0.71 8.48
N LYS A 145 21.26 0.05 9.28
CA LYS A 145 19.99 -0.52 8.84
C LYS A 145 18.97 0.54 8.46
N ARG A 146 18.90 1.67 9.19
CA ARG A 146 18.08 2.84 8.79
C ARG A 146 18.50 3.42 7.44
N LYS A 147 19.81 3.51 7.17
CA LYS A 147 20.31 3.94 5.86
C LYS A 147 19.88 3.00 4.74
N LEU A 148 19.95 1.68 4.99
CA LEU A 148 19.50 0.68 4.02
C LEU A 148 17.98 0.73 3.79
N LEU A 149 17.20 0.91 4.85
CA LEU A 149 15.74 1.09 4.76
C LEU A 149 15.38 2.32 3.92
N ASN A 150 16.07 3.45 4.09
CA ASN A 150 15.88 4.63 3.23
C ASN A 150 16.17 4.34 1.75
N ILE A 151 17.23 3.58 1.45
CA ILE A 151 17.56 3.19 0.07
C ILE A 151 16.46 2.31 -0.52
N ILE A 152 16.03 1.29 0.23
CA ILE A 152 14.97 0.36 -0.21
C ILE A 152 13.64 1.10 -0.40
N ALA A 153 13.32 2.05 0.49
CA ALA A 153 12.13 2.88 0.41
C ALA A 153 12.13 3.74 -0.86
N LYS A 154 13.21 4.48 -1.10
CA LYS A 154 13.39 5.30 -2.31
C LYS A 154 13.30 4.47 -3.59
N GLN A 155 13.95 3.30 -3.63
CA GLN A 155 13.86 2.37 -4.77
C GLN A 155 12.46 1.84 -5.05
N ALA A 156 11.62 1.79 -4.01
CA ALA A 156 10.24 1.34 -4.11
C ALA A 156 9.26 2.51 -4.29
N ASN A 157 9.74 3.76 -4.37
CA ASN A 157 8.91 4.97 -4.28
C ASN A 157 8.02 4.99 -3.02
N PHE A 158 8.51 4.42 -1.92
CA PHE A 158 7.83 4.44 -0.62
C PHE A 158 8.33 5.65 0.17
N GLY A 159 7.43 6.57 0.53
CA GLY A 159 7.82 7.74 1.32
C GLY A 159 8.22 8.98 0.53
N ASP A 160 8.40 8.89 -0.78
CA ASP A 160 8.76 10.03 -1.62
C ASP A 160 7.51 10.81 -2.05
N LEU A 161 7.08 11.70 -1.14
CA LEU A 161 6.58 13.03 -1.48
C LEU A 161 7.50 13.99 -0.73
N GLU A 162 8.14 14.91 -1.46
CA GLU A 162 8.99 16.01 -0.98
C GLU A 162 10.50 15.72 -0.87
N SER A 163 11.19 15.84 -2.00
CA SER A 163 12.58 16.32 -2.10
C SER A 163 12.88 16.80 -3.53
N ASP A 164 12.05 17.67 -4.08
CA ASP A 164 12.46 18.55 -5.19
C ASP A 164 12.36 19.99 -4.66
N SER A 165 13.48 20.48 -4.13
CA SER A 165 13.76 21.91 -3.88
C SER A 165 15.27 22.11 -3.75
#